data_AF-A0A970ZD66-F1
#
_entry.id   AF-A0A970ZD66-F1
#
_cell.length_a   1.000
_cell.length_b   1.000
_cell.length_c   1.000
_cell.angle_alpha   90.00
_cell.angle_beta   90.00
_cell.angle_gamma   90.00
#
_symmetry.space_group_name_H-M   'P 1'
#
loop_
_entity.id
_entity.type
_entity.pdbx_description
1 polymer ?
#
loop_
_entity_poly.entity_id
_entity_poly.type
_entity_poly.pdbx_seq_one_letter_code
_entity_poly.pdbx_strand_id
1 'polypeptide(L)'
;MLVISRKQEESIIIEPEKGGEPIEVKIISIDNQVRIGISAPRGCKIWRNELFKTVELNRSAAEVSSVGNLRSLAQQIAGEHE
;
A
#
# COMPACT_ATOMS: atom_id res chain seq x y z
N MET A 1 -12.39 -13.42 -5.17
CA MET A 1 -12.30 -12.39 -6.22
C MET A 1 -13.69 -12.21 -6.80
N LEU A 2 -14.30 -11.03 -6.63
CA LEU A 2 -15.62 -10.70 -7.18
C LEU A 2 -15.40 -9.77 -8.38
N VAL A 3 -15.93 -10.13 -9.55
CA VAL A 3 -15.77 -9.35 -10.79
C VAL A 3 -17.11 -8.72 -11.14
N ILE A 4 -17.15 -7.40 -11.17
CA ILE A 4 -18.36 -6.63 -11.47
C ILE A 4 -18.02 -5.59 -12.52
N SER A 5 -18.79 -5.57 -13.61
CA SER A 5 -18.69 -4.53 -14.63
C SER A 5 -19.60 -3.37 -14.25
N ARG A 6 -19.05 -2.16 -14.25
CA ARG A 6 -19.75 -0.90 -13.94
C ARG A 6 -19.49 0.13 -15.03
N LYS A 7 -20.47 1.01 -15.25
CA LYS A 7 -20.38 2.16 -16.15
C LYS A 7 -19.84 3.39 -15.41
N GLN A 8 -19.54 4.44 -16.16
CA GLN A 8 -19.18 5.74 -15.60
C GLN A 8 -20.28 6.23 -14.65
N GLU A 9 -19.90 6.92 -13.56
CA GLU A 9 -20.76 7.41 -12.47
C GLU A 9 -21.28 6.35 -11.50
N GLU A 10 -20.99 5.07 -11.70
CA GLU A 10 -21.38 4.04 -10.73
C GLU A 10 -20.36 3.93 -9.57
N SER A 11 -20.86 3.60 -8.38
CA SER A 11 -20.04 3.35 -7.20
C SER A 11 -20.24 1.95 -6.63
N ILE A 12 -19.20 1.48 -5.94
CA ILE A 12 -19.11 0.19 -5.25
C ILE A 12 -18.84 0.51 -3.79
N ILE A 13 -19.62 -0.08 -2.90
CA ILE A 13 -19.43 0.06 -1.46
C ILE A 13 -18.82 -1.24 -0.93
N ILE A 14 -17.72 -1.14 -0.21
CA ILE A 14 -17.02 -2.26 0.42
C ILE A 14 -17.11 -2.03 1.92
N GLU A 15 -17.87 -2.89 2.61
CA GLU A 15 -17.97 -2.90 4.06
C GLU A 15 -16.93 -3.87 4.65
N PRO A 16 -16.01 -3.41 5.52
CA PRO A 16 -15.07 -4.31 6.18
C PRO A 16 -15.75 -5.09 7.32
N GLU A 17 -15.55 -6.41 7.39
CA GLU A 17 -16.14 -7.30 8.41
C GLU A 17 -15.82 -6.88 9.86
N LYS A 18 -14.70 -6.19 10.11
CA LYS A 18 -14.30 -5.75 11.46
C LYS A 18 -14.89 -4.39 11.84
N GLY A 19 -16.21 -4.23 11.71
CA GLY A 19 -16.95 -3.08 12.26
C GLY A 19 -16.40 -1.70 11.88
N GLY A 20 -15.90 -1.58 10.65
CA GLY A 20 -15.35 -0.31 10.12
C GLY A 20 -16.35 0.41 9.23
N GLU A 21 -16.13 1.71 9.03
CA GLU A 21 -16.95 2.49 8.09
C GLU A 21 -16.77 1.97 6.64
N PRO A 22 -17.83 2.03 5.82
CA PRO A 22 -17.80 1.60 4.43
C PRO A 22 -16.79 2.38 3.60
N ILE A 23 -16.16 1.69 2.66
CA ILE A 23 -15.30 2.28 1.63
C ILE A 23 -16.14 2.42 0.36
N GLU A 24 -16.32 3.64 -0.14
CA GLU A 24 -16.99 3.88 -1.42
C GLU A 24 -15.95 4.07 -2.53
N VAL A 25 -16.08 3.30 -3.59
CA VAL A 25 -15.25 3.36 -4.79
C VAL A 25 -16.13 3.79 -5.95
N LYS A 26 -15.96 5.01 -6.44
CA LYS A 26 -16.74 5.60 -7.53
C LYS A 26 -15.92 5.70 -8.82
N ILE A 27 -16.52 5.35 -9.95
CA ILE A 27 -15.89 5.56 -11.26
C ILE A 27 -16.26 6.97 -11.75
N ILE A 28 -15.28 7.87 -11.77
CA ILE A 28 -15.48 9.28 -12.14
C ILE A 28 -15.46 9.47 -13.66
N SER A 29 -14.51 8.85 -14.36
CA SER A 29 -14.48 8.89 -15.84
C SER A 29 -13.84 7.66 -16.43
N ILE A 30 -14.31 7.27 -17.62
CA ILE A 30 -13.79 6.16 -18.41
C ILE A 30 -13.39 6.74 -19.77
N ASP A 31 -12.13 7.15 -19.87
CA ASP A 31 -11.53 7.62 -21.12
C ASP A 31 -10.48 6.59 -21.57
N ASN A 32 -9.24 7.03 -21.84
CA ASN A 32 -8.09 6.14 -22.02
C ASN A 32 -7.52 5.61 -20.69
N GLN A 33 -7.86 6.28 -19.59
CA GLN A 33 -7.52 5.91 -18.21
C GLN A 33 -8.80 5.96 -17.39
N VAL A 34 -8.94 5.02 -16.44
CA VAL A 34 -10.10 4.99 -15.54
C VAL A 34 -9.78 5.88 -14.34
N ARG A 35 -10.55 6.95 -14.15
CA ARG A 35 -10.50 7.74 -12.92
C ARG A 35 -11.40 7.10 -11.88
N ILE A 36 -10.79 6.64 -10.81
CA ILE A 36 -11.48 6.03 -9.67
C ILE A 36 -11.34 6.98 -8.48
N GLY A 37 -12.47 7.45 -7.96
CA GLY A 37 -12.56 8.12 -6.67
C GLY A 37 -12.72 7.09 -5.58
N ILE A 38 -11.88 7.13 -4.55
CA ILE A 38 -11.98 6.25 -3.39
C ILE A 38 -12.25 7.13 -2.18
N SER A 39 -13.44 6.99 -1.61
CA SER A 39 -13.83 7.60 -0.35
C SER A 39 -13.69 6.55 0.74
N ALA A 40 -12.70 6.73 1.61
CA ALA A 40 -12.45 5.82 2.72
C ALA A 40 -12.28 6.62 4.03
N PRO A 41 -12.69 6.05 5.16
CA PRO A 41 -12.53 6.66 6.48
C PRO A 41 -11.05 6.80 6.87
N ARG A 42 -10.75 7.69 7.84
CA ARG A 42 -9.37 8.01 8.27
C ARG A 42 -8.55 6.82 8.79
N GLY A 43 -9.21 5.72 9.14
CA GLY A 43 -8.55 4.46 9.54
C GLY A 43 -8.07 3.58 8.38
N CYS A 44 -8.48 3.89 7.14
CA CYS A 44 -8.14 3.10 5.97
C CYS A 44 -7.03 3.79 5.16
N LYS A 45 -5.85 3.17 5.07
CA LYS A 45 -4.77 3.68 4.22
C LYS A 45 -4.98 3.19 2.79
N ILE A 46 -5.25 4.13 1.89
CA ILE A 46 -5.39 3.86 0.45
C ILE A 46 -3.99 3.88 -0.17
N TRP A 47 -3.60 2.77 -0.81
CA TRP A 47 -2.32 2.65 -1.50
C TRP A 47 -2.53 2.31 -2.96
N ARG A 48 -1.67 2.85 -3.82
CA ARG A 48 -1.50 2.35 -5.17
C ARG A 48 -0.77 1.00 -5.11
N ASN A 49 -1.25 0.03 -5.88
CA ASN A 49 -0.74 -1.35 -5.83
C ASN A 49 0.79 -1.42 -6.06
N GLU A 50 1.34 -0.58 -6.94
CA GLU A 50 2.79 -0.56 -7.16
C GLU A 50 3.58 -0.11 -5.91
N LEU A 51 3.06 0.85 -5.15
CA LEU A 51 3.67 1.33 -3.92
C LEU A 51 3.51 0.31 -2.80
N PHE A 52 2.37 -0.39 -2.77
CA PHE A 52 2.13 -1.46 -1.80
C PHE A 52 3.14 -2.60 -1.95
N LYS A 53 3.40 -3.06 -3.19
CA LYS A 53 4.43 -4.08 -3.47
C LYS A 53 5.81 -3.66 -3.01
N THR A 54 6.21 -2.41 -3.27
CA THR A 54 7.53 -1.91 -2.87
C THR A 54 7.66 -1.78 -1.35
N VAL A 55 6.60 -1.34 -0.65
CA VAL A 55 6.61 -1.23 0.81
C VAL A 55 6.62 -2.60 1.48
N GLU A 56 5.87 -3.58 0.95
CA GLU A 56 5.86 -4.94 1.49
C GLU A 56 7.22 -5.63 1.29
N LEU A 57 7.82 -5.49 0.10
CA LEU A 57 9.20 -5.94 -0.17
C LEU A 57 10.21 -5.28 0.76
N ASN A 58 10.13 -3.97 0.96
CA ASN A 58 11.02 -3.26 1.88
C ASN A 58 10.84 -3.69 3.33
N ARG A 59 9.60 -3.94 3.77
CA ARG A 59 9.33 -4.41 5.14
C ARG A 59 9.88 -5.82 5.35
N SER A 60 9.63 -6.73 4.41
CA SER A 60 10.18 -8.09 4.46
C SER A 60 11.72 -8.10 4.34
N ALA A 61 12.32 -7.20 3.56
CA ALA A 61 13.77 -7.06 3.49
C ALA A 61 14.37 -6.49 4.79
N ALA A 62 13.67 -5.55 5.44
CA ALA A 62 14.11 -4.94 6.70
C ALA A 62 14.07 -5.94 7.88
N GLU A 63 13.12 -6.88 7.90
CA GLU A 63 13.02 -7.92 8.94
C GLU A 63 14.22 -8.91 8.93
N VAL A 64 15.00 -8.98 7.85
CA VAL A 64 16.19 -9.84 7.74
C VAL A 64 17.44 -9.19 8.36
N SER A 65 17.34 -7.95 8.86
CA SER A 65 18.43 -7.21 9.50
C SER A 65 18.73 -7.75 10.91
N SER A 66 19.36 -8.91 10.98
CA SER A 66 19.82 -9.51 12.22
C SER A 66 20.90 -8.65 12.89
N VAL A 67 20.82 -8.52 14.22
CA VAL A 67 21.68 -7.69 15.09
C VAL A 67 23.19 -7.95 14.88
N GLY A 68 23.56 -9.12 14.35
CA GLY A 68 24.93 -9.47 13.97
C GLY A 68 25.53 -8.60 12.87
N ASN A 69 24.72 -8.16 11.89
CA ASN A 69 25.19 -7.34 10.76
C ASN A 69 25.47 -5.88 11.15
N LEU A 70 24.83 -5.38 12.22
CA LEU A 70 25.05 -4.01 12.69
C LEU A 70 26.43 -3.82 13.32
N ARG A 71 26.98 -4.86 13.97
CA ARG A 71 28.32 -4.79 14.58
C ARG A 71 29.43 -4.79 13.53
N SER A 72 29.31 -5.59 12.48
CA SER A 72 30.29 -5.61 11.39
C SER A 72 30.26 -4.33 10.56
N LEU A 73 29.07 -3.78 10.29
CA LEU A 73 28.93 -2.46 9.64
C LEU A 73 29.51 -1.33 10.51
N ALA A 74 29.27 -1.33 11.82
CA ALA A 74 29.83 -0.34 12.73
C ALA A 74 31.37 -0.40 12.77
N GLN A 75 31.95 -1.61 12.69
CA GLN A 75 33.41 -1.80 12.62
C GLN A 75 34.00 -1.36 11.27
N GLN A 76 33.28 -1.55 10.15
CA GLN A 76 33.72 -1.09 8.83
C GLN A 76 33.69 0.44 8.71
N ILE A 77 32.65 1.10 9.20
CA ILE A 77 32.53 2.57 9.16
C ILE A 77 33.55 3.22 10.11
N ALA A 78 33.87 2.59 11.24
CA ALA A 78 34.89 3.08 12.15
C ALA A 78 36.34 2.84 11.67
N GLY A 79 36.55 1.98 10.67
CA GLY A 79 37.87 1.58 10.17
C GLY A 79 38.37 2.33 8.93
N GLU A 80 37.59 3.26 8.36
CA GLU A 80 37.99 4.05 7.16
C GLU A 80 38.59 5.43 7.49
N HIS A 81 38.85 5.72 8.77
CA HIS A 81 39.57 6.92 9.22
C HIS A 81 40.96 6.57 9.76
N GLU A 82 41.83 5.99 8.92
CA GLU A 82 43.29 6.15 9.04
C GLU A 82 43.96 6.19 7.66
#